data_AF-A0A7W1SUK1-F1
#
_entry.id   AF-A0A7W1SUK1-F1
#
_cell.length_a   1.000
_cell.length_b   1.000
_cell.length_c   1.000
_cell.angle_alpha   90.00
_cell.angle_beta   90.00
_cell.angle_gamma   90.00
#
_symmetry.space_group_name_H-M   'P 1'
#
loop_
_entity.id
_entity.type
_entity.pdbx_description
1 polymer ?
#
loop_
_entity_poly.entity_id
_entity_poly.type
_entity_poly.pdbx_seq_one_letter_code
_entity_poly.pdbx_strand_id
1 'polypeptide(L)'
;MEFAAQGQNFFDAAGDSGKWSKQLTFVWPADDPFLVSVGGTVLKTTGPGGAWASETAWSDSGGGISPNDFPIPSWQVDAAATCSACSKTLRNGPDVAANSDFSFYVCSNQGICTANNFGGTSFAAPMWAGYLALANQQAVSNGQPTLGFINPPVYDTGLSSDYNANFHDVTSGSNGFSATVGYDLVTGWGSPNGSTLIDSLTGGGGTAAFALSASPNMIPVKQGGTATTTITSTTSGSFNAAVTLTSQLRSVRFSPATISAPGSGTSTMTIKVGRNVPTGIHFINVTGTGGGLTETTVVKLKVTN
;
A
#
# COMPACT_ATOMS: atom_id res chain seq x y z
N MET A 1 -12.83 -14.73 -11.87
CA MET A 1 -11.42 -14.93 -12.26
C MET A 1 -10.92 -14.01 -13.37
N GLU A 2 -11.64 -13.81 -14.49
CA GLU A 2 -11.12 -13.02 -15.63
C GLU A 2 -10.70 -11.59 -15.26
N PHE A 3 -11.54 -10.85 -14.51
CA PHE A 3 -11.21 -9.53 -13.97
C PHE A 3 -9.87 -9.55 -13.22
N ALA A 4 -9.71 -10.47 -12.25
CA ALA A 4 -8.48 -10.59 -11.47
C ALA A 4 -7.25 -10.88 -12.34
N ALA A 5 -7.37 -11.79 -13.31
CA ALA A 5 -6.27 -12.14 -14.22
C ALA A 5 -5.87 -10.98 -15.17
N GLN A 6 -6.81 -10.10 -15.49
CA GLN A 6 -6.58 -8.90 -16.31
C GLN A 6 -6.13 -7.68 -15.49
N GLY A 7 -5.94 -7.81 -14.17
CA GLY A 7 -5.56 -6.69 -13.30
C GLY A 7 -6.71 -5.71 -13.03
N GLN A 8 -7.95 -6.19 -13.06
CA GLN A 8 -9.15 -5.42 -12.69
C GLN A 8 -9.63 -5.82 -11.29
N ASN A 9 -10.22 -4.86 -10.58
CA ASN A 9 -10.92 -5.14 -9.31
C ASN A 9 -12.42 -5.05 -9.51
N PHE A 10 -13.10 -6.02 -8.90
CA PHE A 10 -14.53 -6.01 -8.74
C PHE A 10 -14.82 -5.89 -7.24
N PHE A 11 -15.50 -4.82 -6.84
CA PHE A 11 -15.97 -4.64 -5.47
C PHE A 11 -17.44 -5.00 -5.42
N ASP A 12 -17.78 -5.96 -4.58
CA ASP A 12 -19.16 -6.40 -4.40
C ASP A 12 -19.64 -6.09 -2.99
N ALA A 13 -20.89 -5.66 -2.89
CA ALA A 13 -21.54 -5.42 -1.61
C ALA A 13 -21.74 -6.77 -0.89
N ALA A 14 -21.28 -6.88 0.36
CA ALA A 14 -21.36 -8.15 1.09
C ALA A 14 -22.79 -8.60 1.41
N GLY A 15 -23.76 -7.68 1.30
CA GLY A 15 -25.18 -7.91 1.53
C GLY A 15 -25.70 -7.11 2.72
N ASP A 16 -27.03 -7.02 2.80
CA ASP A 16 -27.76 -6.16 3.74
C ASP A 16 -28.76 -7.00 4.58
N SER A 17 -28.38 -8.23 4.93
CA SER A 17 -29.25 -9.18 5.66
C SER A 17 -28.51 -9.92 6.77
N GLY A 18 -27.44 -9.32 7.28
CA GLY A 18 -26.64 -9.84 8.37
C GLY A 18 -25.80 -11.06 7.97
N LYS A 19 -25.54 -11.97 8.92
CA LYS A 19 -24.64 -13.10 8.71
C LYS A 19 -25.03 -13.96 7.50
N TRP A 20 -24.04 -14.34 6.70
CA TRP A 20 -24.21 -15.26 5.59
C TRP A 20 -24.69 -16.63 6.05
N SER A 21 -25.58 -17.23 5.26
CA SER A 21 -26.09 -18.57 5.52
C SER A 21 -26.50 -19.23 4.21
N LYS A 22 -26.54 -20.58 4.18
CA LYS A 22 -26.97 -21.34 3.01
C LYS A 22 -28.44 -21.11 2.63
N GLN A 23 -29.22 -20.47 3.50
CA GLN A 23 -30.62 -20.11 3.24
C GLN A 23 -30.75 -18.80 2.43
N LEU A 24 -29.70 -17.98 2.38
CA LEU A 24 -29.69 -16.73 1.62
C LEU A 24 -29.15 -16.99 0.21
N THR A 25 -30.00 -16.84 -0.81
CA THR A 25 -29.61 -17.09 -2.20
C THR A 25 -28.89 -15.91 -2.87
N PHE A 26 -28.72 -14.81 -2.15
CA PHE A 26 -28.18 -13.53 -2.65
C PHE A 26 -26.79 -13.20 -2.09
N VAL A 27 -26.14 -14.15 -1.42
CA VAL A 27 -24.73 -13.97 -0.98
C VAL A 27 -23.78 -14.02 -2.17
N TRP A 28 -24.10 -14.81 -3.20
CA TRP A 28 -23.36 -14.77 -4.46
C TRP A 28 -23.65 -13.45 -5.20
N PRO A 29 -22.62 -12.73 -5.72
CA PRO A 29 -21.22 -13.16 -5.83
C PRO A 29 -20.29 -12.75 -4.69
N ALA A 30 -20.76 -12.07 -3.64
CA ALA A 30 -19.94 -11.51 -2.57
C ALA A 30 -19.00 -12.49 -1.85
N ASP A 31 -19.24 -13.80 -1.92
CA ASP A 31 -18.37 -14.82 -1.36
C ASP A 31 -17.36 -15.43 -2.36
N ASP A 32 -17.35 -15.00 -3.62
CA ASP A 32 -16.35 -15.38 -4.64
C ASP A 32 -14.95 -14.90 -4.18
N PRO A 33 -13.92 -15.77 -4.20
CA PRO A 33 -12.56 -15.41 -3.82
C PRO A 33 -11.84 -14.48 -4.83
N PHE A 34 -12.41 -14.18 -6.00
CA PHE A 34 -11.81 -13.33 -7.04
C PHE A 34 -12.47 -11.95 -7.18
N LEU A 35 -13.19 -11.53 -6.15
CA LEU A 35 -13.63 -10.15 -5.97
C LEU A 35 -13.30 -9.68 -4.55
N VAL A 36 -13.45 -8.37 -4.33
CA VAL A 36 -13.34 -7.76 -3.01
C VAL A 36 -14.73 -7.64 -2.42
N SER A 37 -15.01 -8.38 -1.35
CA SER A 37 -16.28 -8.33 -0.63
C SER A 37 -16.27 -7.20 0.38
N VAL A 38 -17.26 -6.30 0.32
CA VAL A 38 -17.27 -5.07 1.10
C VAL A 38 -18.44 -5.06 2.08
N GLY A 39 -18.12 -5.17 3.37
CA GLY A 39 -19.06 -5.09 4.47
C GLY A 39 -19.41 -3.67 4.89
N GLY A 40 -20.19 -3.57 5.97
CA GLY A 40 -20.77 -2.35 6.46
C GLY A 40 -20.40 -1.99 7.90
N THR A 41 -20.10 -0.71 8.10
CA THR A 41 -19.93 -0.07 9.41
C THR A 41 -21.03 0.96 9.65
N VAL A 42 -21.16 1.37 10.91
CA VAL A 42 -21.89 2.57 11.33
C VAL A 42 -20.85 3.63 11.72
N LEU A 43 -20.70 4.64 10.87
CA LEU A 43 -19.72 5.71 11.05
C LEU A 43 -20.24 6.82 11.97
N LYS A 44 -19.39 7.23 12.92
CA LYS A 44 -19.56 8.49 13.65
C LYS A 44 -18.38 9.41 13.36
N THR A 45 -18.70 10.67 13.08
CA THR A 45 -17.74 11.75 12.97
C THR A 45 -17.84 12.69 14.17
N THR A 46 -16.84 13.55 14.34
CA THR A 46 -16.83 14.61 15.37
C THR A 46 -17.87 15.71 15.16
N GLY A 47 -18.56 15.71 14.01
CA GLY A 47 -19.61 16.65 13.62
C GLY A 47 -19.80 16.68 12.09
N PRO A 48 -20.72 17.50 11.57
CA PRO A 48 -20.87 17.70 10.11
C PRO A 48 -19.55 18.15 9.47
N GLY A 49 -19.05 17.40 8.49
CA GLY A 49 -17.74 17.65 7.86
C GLY A 49 -16.53 17.43 8.78
N GLY A 50 -16.74 16.88 9.98
CA GLY A 50 -15.70 16.60 10.96
C GLY A 50 -14.93 15.31 10.66
N ALA A 51 -13.80 15.15 11.34
CA ALA A 51 -12.97 13.94 11.24
C ALA A 51 -13.72 12.69 11.73
N TRP A 52 -13.24 11.52 11.30
CA TRP A 52 -13.62 10.22 11.84
C TRP A 52 -13.50 10.22 13.37
N ALA A 53 -14.48 9.62 14.06
CA ALA A 53 -14.47 9.49 15.52
C ALA A 53 -14.54 8.03 15.97
N SER A 54 -15.43 7.23 15.37
CA SER A 54 -15.54 5.80 15.68
C SER A 54 -16.38 5.09 14.61
N GLU A 55 -16.19 3.77 14.51
CA GLU A 55 -17.08 2.88 13.77
C GLU A 55 -17.49 1.68 14.64
N THR A 56 -18.73 1.22 14.44
CA THR A 56 -19.20 -0.08 14.94
C THR A 56 -19.68 -0.93 13.77
N ALA A 57 -19.69 -2.25 13.90
CA ALA A 57 -20.25 -3.11 12.88
C ALA A 57 -21.74 -2.79 12.66
N TRP A 58 -22.14 -2.68 11.40
CA TRP A 58 -23.55 -2.51 11.05
C TRP A 58 -24.27 -3.85 11.19
N SER A 59 -25.44 -3.85 11.86
CA SER A 59 -26.14 -5.08 12.21
C SER A 59 -26.60 -5.90 11.02
N ASP A 60 -26.88 -5.23 9.91
CA ASP A 60 -27.34 -5.89 8.69
C ASP A 60 -26.18 -6.12 7.71
N SER A 61 -24.94 -5.80 8.09
CA SER A 61 -23.75 -6.06 7.28
C SER A 61 -23.66 -7.53 6.90
N GLY A 62 -23.59 -7.80 5.61
CA GLY A 62 -23.28 -9.12 5.08
C GLY A 62 -21.88 -9.55 5.47
N GLY A 63 -21.74 -10.80 5.86
CA GLY A 63 -20.45 -11.39 6.22
C GLY A 63 -20.60 -12.76 6.86
N GLY A 64 -19.57 -13.59 6.78
CA GLY A 64 -19.60 -14.94 7.30
C GLY A 64 -18.71 -15.89 6.55
N ILE A 65 -18.95 -17.18 6.74
CA ILE A 65 -18.28 -18.26 6.01
C ILE A 65 -19.04 -18.50 4.71
N SER A 66 -18.34 -18.72 3.60
CA SER A 66 -18.91 -18.89 2.26
C SER A 66 -20.02 -19.95 2.26
N PRO A 67 -21.28 -19.58 1.96
CA PRO A 67 -22.38 -20.54 1.83
C PRO A 67 -22.26 -21.40 0.57
N ASN A 68 -21.50 -20.95 -0.42
CA ASN A 68 -21.27 -21.65 -1.69
C ASN A 68 -20.05 -22.59 -1.64
N ASP A 69 -19.48 -22.81 -0.45
CA ASP A 69 -18.38 -23.73 -0.19
C ASP A 69 -17.10 -23.39 -0.99
N PHE A 70 -16.86 -22.10 -1.28
CA PHE A 70 -15.58 -21.68 -1.86
C PHE A 70 -14.43 -22.03 -0.91
N PRO A 71 -13.37 -22.71 -1.39
CA PRO A 71 -12.23 -23.05 -0.56
C PRO A 71 -11.53 -21.77 -0.10
N ILE A 72 -10.92 -21.83 1.08
CA ILE A 72 -10.14 -20.70 1.60
C ILE A 72 -9.00 -20.37 0.62
N PRO A 73 -8.91 -19.13 0.14
CA PRO A 73 -7.81 -18.71 -0.70
C PRO A 73 -6.53 -18.58 0.14
N SER A 74 -5.36 -18.79 -0.48
CA SER A 74 -4.08 -18.85 0.25
C SER A 74 -3.76 -17.57 1.03
N TRP A 75 -4.14 -16.41 0.50
CA TRP A 75 -3.94 -15.11 1.16
C TRP A 75 -4.81 -14.90 2.41
N GLN A 76 -5.84 -15.72 2.62
CA GLN A 76 -6.72 -15.62 3.79
C GLN A 76 -6.35 -16.58 4.92
N VAL A 77 -5.46 -17.56 4.68
CA VAL A 77 -5.19 -18.64 5.64
C VAL A 77 -4.71 -18.12 6.99
N ASP A 78 -3.77 -17.17 7.00
CA ASP A 78 -3.19 -16.63 8.23
C ASP A 78 -4.18 -15.72 8.99
N ALA A 79 -4.96 -14.91 8.26
CA ALA A 79 -6.03 -14.10 8.84
C ALA A 79 -7.13 -14.96 9.46
N ALA A 80 -7.50 -16.04 8.75
CA ALA A 80 -8.41 -17.01 9.29
C ALA A 80 -7.83 -17.62 10.56
N ALA A 81 -6.55 -17.95 10.64
CA ALA A 81 -5.92 -18.54 11.82
C ALA A 81 -6.08 -17.69 13.10
N THR A 82 -6.01 -16.36 12.99
CA THR A 82 -6.16 -15.42 14.12
C THR A 82 -7.62 -15.14 14.50
N CYS A 83 -8.57 -15.39 13.60
CA CYS A 83 -10.00 -15.20 13.82
C CYS A 83 -10.67 -16.49 14.37
N SER A 84 -11.26 -16.42 15.56
CA SER A 84 -11.84 -17.59 16.24
C SER A 84 -13.11 -18.12 15.59
N ALA A 85 -13.94 -17.22 15.02
CA ALA A 85 -15.17 -17.57 14.34
C ALA A 85 -14.96 -18.00 12.88
N CYS A 86 -13.80 -17.71 12.30
CA CYS A 86 -13.51 -17.95 10.89
C CYS A 86 -13.29 -19.42 10.58
N SER A 87 -13.77 -19.84 9.41
CA SER A 87 -13.42 -21.12 8.82
C SER A 87 -11.95 -21.12 8.42
N LYS A 88 -11.24 -22.21 8.71
CA LYS A 88 -9.85 -22.40 8.25
C LYS A 88 -9.78 -23.11 6.89
N THR A 89 -10.93 -23.47 6.31
CA THR A 89 -11.01 -24.30 5.08
C THR A 89 -11.87 -23.68 4.00
N LEU A 90 -12.73 -22.72 4.33
CA LEU A 90 -13.64 -22.03 3.40
C LEU A 90 -13.36 -20.52 3.41
N ARG A 91 -13.67 -19.84 2.29
CA ARG A 91 -13.61 -18.38 2.18
C ARG A 91 -14.48 -17.75 3.27
N ASN A 92 -13.92 -16.80 3.99
CA ASN A 92 -14.59 -15.97 5.00
C ASN A 92 -14.77 -14.58 4.42
N GLY A 93 -15.86 -13.87 4.66
CA GLY A 93 -16.03 -12.48 4.25
C GLY A 93 -16.71 -11.64 5.33
N PRO A 94 -16.81 -10.32 5.12
CA PRO A 94 -16.27 -9.56 3.99
C PRO A 94 -14.73 -9.42 4.08
N ASP A 95 -14.08 -8.91 3.05
CA ASP A 95 -12.63 -8.64 3.07
C ASP A 95 -12.30 -7.33 3.81
N VAL A 96 -13.13 -6.32 3.59
CA VAL A 96 -13.02 -4.96 4.12
C VAL A 96 -14.41 -4.38 4.37
N ALA A 97 -14.51 -3.22 5.01
CA ALA A 97 -15.80 -2.55 5.23
C ALA A 97 -15.72 -1.03 5.02
N ALA A 98 -16.87 -0.40 4.85
CA ALA A 98 -17.00 1.06 4.90
C ALA A 98 -18.40 1.43 5.42
N ASN A 99 -18.69 2.72 5.57
CA ASN A 99 -19.97 3.16 6.10
C ASN A 99 -21.14 2.60 5.26
N SER A 100 -22.11 2.03 5.95
CA SER A 100 -23.32 1.43 5.38
C SER A 100 -24.58 1.80 6.18
N ASP A 101 -24.47 2.70 7.15
CA ASP A 101 -25.64 3.17 7.88
C ASP A 101 -26.55 4.06 7.02
N PHE A 102 -27.64 4.53 7.62
CA PHE A 102 -28.60 5.39 6.96
C PHE A 102 -28.27 6.86 7.15
N SER A 103 -27.00 7.28 7.11
CA SER A 103 -26.63 8.70 7.23
C SER A 103 -26.40 9.39 5.87
N PHE A 104 -26.63 8.69 4.76
CA PHE A 104 -26.32 9.21 3.43
C PHE A 104 -27.29 10.27 2.92
N TYR A 105 -26.72 11.21 2.15
CA TYR A 105 -27.47 12.15 1.34
C TYR A 105 -27.50 11.65 -0.11
N VAL A 106 -28.70 11.37 -0.62
CA VAL A 106 -28.91 10.76 -1.92
C VAL A 106 -29.77 11.68 -2.78
N CYS A 107 -29.22 12.10 -3.92
CA CYS A 107 -29.95 12.76 -4.99
C CYS A 107 -30.12 11.77 -6.14
N SER A 108 -31.35 11.38 -6.47
CA SER A 108 -31.62 10.43 -7.55
C SER A 108 -32.58 11.00 -8.59
N ASN A 109 -32.52 10.46 -9.81
CA ASN A 109 -33.45 10.73 -10.92
C ASN A 109 -33.68 12.21 -11.28
N GLN A 110 -32.66 13.07 -11.15
CA GLN A 110 -32.80 14.54 -11.32
C GLN A 110 -33.92 15.16 -10.46
N GLY A 111 -34.31 14.48 -9.38
CA GLY A 111 -35.40 14.85 -8.49
C GLY A 111 -34.90 15.41 -7.15
N ILE A 112 -35.68 15.17 -6.11
CA ILE A 112 -35.41 15.67 -4.75
C ILE A 112 -34.29 14.86 -4.12
N CYS A 113 -33.34 15.57 -3.51
CA CYS A 113 -32.35 14.96 -2.65
C CYS A 113 -32.93 14.65 -1.27
N THR A 114 -32.62 13.46 -0.75
CA THR A 114 -33.08 13.01 0.57
C THR A 114 -31.88 12.69 1.46
N ALA A 115 -32.01 12.98 2.74
CA ALA A 115 -31.03 12.60 3.75
C ALA A 115 -31.59 11.45 4.58
N ASN A 116 -30.72 10.53 4.97
CA ASN A 116 -30.97 9.49 5.96
C ASN A 116 -32.02 8.43 5.60
N ASN A 117 -32.30 8.24 4.31
CA ASN A 117 -33.33 7.32 3.84
C ASN A 117 -32.76 6.00 3.29
N PHE A 118 -31.47 6.00 2.94
CA PHE A 118 -30.82 4.90 2.27
C PHE A 118 -29.49 4.61 2.94
N GLY A 119 -29.13 3.33 2.96
CA GLY A 119 -27.90 2.78 3.50
C GLY A 119 -27.60 1.46 2.80
N GLY A 120 -26.80 0.62 3.43
CA GLY A 120 -26.41 -0.68 2.91
C GLY A 120 -24.96 -0.75 2.44
N THR A 121 -24.45 -1.98 2.37
CA THR A 121 -23.17 -2.31 1.75
C THR A 121 -23.10 -1.90 0.28
N SER A 122 -24.26 -1.66 -0.34
CA SER A 122 -24.41 -0.97 -1.63
C SER A 122 -23.75 0.41 -1.67
N PHE A 123 -23.62 1.12 -0.54
CA PHE A 123 -22.86 2.37 -0.43
C PHE A 123 -21.39 2.13 -0.12
N ALA A 124 -21.06 1.08 0.63
CA ALA A 124 -19.68 0.76 0.98
C ALA A 124 -18.85 0.29 -0.23
N ALA A 125 -19.40 -0.58 -1.08
CA ALA A 125 -18.70 -1.09 -2.27
C ALA A 125 -18.18 0.02 -3.21
N PRO A 126 -18.99 1.01 -3.63
CA PRO A 126 -18.48 2.10 -4.47
C PRO A 126 -17.53 3.05 -3.74
N MET A 127 -17.58 3.17 -2.40
CA MET A 127 -16.55 3.91 -1.65
C MET A 127 -15.19 3.24 -1.77
N TRP A 128 -15.12 1.92 -1.62
CA TRP A 128 -13.89 1.17 -1.81
C TRP A 128 -13.39 1.20 -3.26
N ALA A 129 -14.29 1.15 -4.24
CA ALA A 129 -13.92 1.33 -5.64
C ALA A 129 -13.31 2.72 -5.91
N GLY A 130 -13.91 3.77 -5.36
CA GLY A 130 -13.38 5.14 -5.43
C GLY A 130 -12.04 5.29 -4.71
N TYR A 131 -11.90 4.69 -3.53
CA TYR A 131 -10.65 4.68 -2.77
C TYR A 131 -9.53 3.96 -3.54
N LEU A 132 -9.80 2.82 -4.17
CA LEU A 132 -8.83 2.14 -5.02
C LEU A 132 -8.47 2.96 -6.26
N ALA A 133 -9.41 3.73 -6.82
CA ALA A 133 -9.09 4.63 -7.93
C ALA A 133 -8.06 5.69 -7.52
N LEU A 134 -8.14 6.23 -6.29
CA LEU A 134 -7.12 7.12 -5.73
C LEU A 134 -5.78 6.39 -5.55
N ALA A 135 -5.81 5.14 -5.06
CA ALA A 135 -4.58 4.36 -4.93
C ALA A 135 -3.92 4.06 -6.29
N ASN A 136 -4.70 3.73 -7.31
CA ASN A 136 -4.21 3.55 -8.67
C ASN A 136 -3.63 4.84 -9.25
N GLN A 137 -4.26 6.00 -8.97
CA GLN A 137 -3.71 7.29 -9.35
C GLN A 137 -2.34 7.52 -8.71
N GLN A 138 -2.18 7.20 -7.42
CA GLN A 138 -0.90 7.33 -6.73
C GLN A 138 0.14 6.33 -7.27
N ALA A 139 -0.22 5.07 -7.50
CA ALA A 139 0.67 4.07 -8.10
C ALA A 139 1.24 4.56 -9.44
N VAL A 140 0.38 5.06 -10.33
CA VAL A 140 0.80 5.61 -11.63
C VAL A 140 1.70 6.83 -11.45
N SER A 141 1.40 7.71 -10.49
CA SER A 141 2.25 8.87 -10.17
C SER A 141 3.64 8.46 -9.65
N ASN A 142 3.73 7.30 -8.99
CA ASN A 142 4.97 6.69 -8.51
C ASN A 142 5.71 5.89 -9.61
N GLY A 143 5.22 5.90 -10.86
CA GLY A 143 5.77 5.11 -11.96
C GLY A 143 5.51 3.61 -11.85
N GLN A 144 4.55 3.19 -11.02
CA GLN A 144 4.14 1.80 -10.84
C GLN A 144 2.89 1.47 -11.69
N PRO A 145 2.66 0.19 -12.03
CA PRO A 145 1.38 -0.23 -12.58
C PRO A 145 0.25 -0.04 -11.55
N THR A 146 -0.99 0.00 -12.03
CA THR A 146 -2.17 -0.07 -11.17
C THR A 146 -2.23 -1.40 -10.41
N LEU A 147 -2.84 -1.39 -9.23
CA LEU A 147 -2.71 -2.45 -8.21
C LEU A 147 -3.27 -3.83 -8.62
N GLY A 148 -4.19 -3.91 -9.58
CA GLY A 148 -4.86 -5.17 -9.92
C GLY A 148 -5.56 -5.79 -8.71
N PHE A 149 -5.89 -7.09 -8.75
CA PHE A 149 -6.66 -7.76 -7.69
C PHE A 149 -6.04 -7.58 -6.30
N ILE A 150 -6.74 -6.86 -5.40
CA ILE A 150 -6.15 -6.35 -4.16
C ILE A 150 -6.28 -7.24 -2.92
N ASN A 151 -7.02 -8.36 -2.94
CA ASN A 151 -7.16 -9.15 -1.71
C ASN A 151 -5.79 -9.61 -1.16
N PRO A 152 -4.85 -10.18 -1.95
CA PRO A 152 -3.54 -10.53 -1.41
C PRO A 152 -2.81 -9.38 -0.68
N PRO A 153 -2.57 -8.19 -1.30
CA PRO A 153 -1.90 -7.10 -0.60
C PRO A 153 -2.70 -6.48 0.55
N VAL A 154 -4.05 -6.50 0.50
CA VAL A 154 -4.89 -6.07 1.63
C VAL A 154 -4.68 -6.99 2.84
N TYR A 155 -4.65 -8.30 2.63
CA TYR A 155 -4.43 -9.26 3.71
C TYR A 155 -2.99 -9.22 4.25
N ASP A 156 -1.99 -9.05 3.39
CA ASP A 156 -0.60 -8.81 3.82
C ASP A 156 -0.52 -7.57 4.72
N THR A 157 -1.22 -6.49 4.35
CA THR A 157 -1.28 -5.26 5.16
C THR A 157 -2.00 -5.48 6.48
N GLY A 158 -3.13 -6.21 6.47
CA GLY A 158 -3.90 -6.57 7.66
C GLY A 158 -3.14 -7.42 8.67
N LEU A 159 -2.24 -8.28 8.19
CA LEU A 159 -1.37 -9.13 9.01
C LEU A 159 -0.09 -8.42 9.50
N SER A 160 0.21 -7.23 8.97
CA SER A 160 1.42 -6.49 9.30
C SER A 160 1.33 -5.80 10.67
N SER A 161 2.47 -5.38 11.20
CA SER A 161 2.53 -4.54 12.42
C SER A 161 1.89 -3.16 12.24
N ASP A 162 1.71 -2.72 10.99
CA ASP A 162 1.16 -1.41 10.65
C ASP A 162 -0.38 -1.45 10.47
N TYR A 163 -1.03 -2.57 10.81
CA TYR A 163 -2.47 -2.76 10.66
C TYR A 163 -3.30 -1.54 11.13
N ASN A 164 -3.11 -1.10 12.37
CA ASN A 164 -3.87 0.03 12.95
C ASN A 164 -3.54 1.39 12.31
N ALA A 165 -2.39 1.50 11.63
CA ALA A 165 -2.08 2.69 10.86
C ALA A 165 -2.85 2.70 9.54
N ASN A 166 -3.21 1.53 9.00
CA ASN A 166 -3.80 1.36 7.67
C ASN A 166 -5.32 1.16 7.68
N PHE A 167 -5.87 0.59 8.75
CA PHE A 167 -7.30 0.35 8.91
C PHE A 167 -7.83 0.94 10.20
N HIS A 168 -9.08 1.38 10.16
CA HIS A 168 -9.88 1.56 11.36
C HIS A 168 -10.46 0.21 11.74
N ASP A 169 -9.85 -0.43 12.75
CA ASP A 169 -10.30 -1.71 13.29
C ASP A 169 -11.65 -1.55 14.01
N VAL A 170 -12.65 -2.33 13.58
CA VAL A 170 -14.01 -2.27 14.11
C VAL A 170 -14.18 -3.37 15.13
N THR A 171 -14.09 -3.02 16.41
CA THR A 171 -14.00 -3.98 17.51
C THR A 171 -15.29 -4.20 18.28
N SER A 172 -16.42 -3.65 17.80
CA SER A 172 -17.72 -3.75 18.47
C SER A 172 -18.89 -3.75 17.50
N GLY A 173 -20.02 -4.31 17.94
CA GLY A 173 -21.20 -4.57 17.10
C GLY A 173 -21.21 -6.00 16.57
N SER A 174 -22.27 -6.36 15.83
CA SER A 174 -22.46 -7.72 15.33
C SER A 174 -23.51 -7.80 14.23
N ASN A 175 -23.31 -8.69 13.25
CA ASN A 175 -24.32 -9.12 12.28
C ASN A 175 -24.92 -10.51 12.58
N GLY A 176 -24.68 -11.02 13.79
CA GLY A 176 -24.80 -12.44 14.15
C GLY A 176 -23.44 -13.13 14.36
N PHE A 177 -22.36 -12.59 13.78
CA PHE A 177 -20.99 -12.75 14.26
C PHE A 177 -20.55 -11.47 14.96
N SER A 178 -19.69 -11.56 15.97
CA SER A 178 -19.19 -10.36 16.68
C SER A 178 -18.02 -9.75 15.92
N ALA A 179 -17.97 -8.42 15.86
CA ALA A 179 -16.76 -7.71 15.45
C ALA A 179 -15.69 -7.86 16.54
N THR A 180 -14.41 -8.01 16.15
CA THR A 180 -13.31 -8.31 17.08
C THR A 180 -12.04 -7.55 16.71
N VAL A 181 -10.97 -7.65 17.52
CA VAL A 181 -9.67 -7.09 17.15
C VAL A 181 -9.11 -7.85 15.94
N GLY A 182 -8.71 -7.12 14.91
CA GLY A 182 -8.20 -7.66 13.65
C GLY A 182 -9.32 -8.23 12.77
N TYR A 183 -8.98 -9.19 11.90
CA TYR A 183 -9.95 -9.73 10.94
C TYR A 183 -11.17 -10.39 11.61
N ASP A 184 -12.37 -10.03 11.18
CA ASP A 184 -13.63 -10.64 11.62
C ASP A 184 -14.64 -10.89 10.48
N LEU A 185 -15.74 -11.58 10.82
CA LEU A 185 -16.78 -12.01 9.87
C LEU A 185 -17.89 -10.97 9.63
N VAL A 186 -17.68 -9.71 10.03
CA VAL A 186 -18.67 -8.64 9.88
C VAL A 186 -18.12 -7.47 9.08
N THR A 187 -16.88 -7.12 9.36
CA THR A 187 -16.17 -5.95 8.83
C THR A 187 -14.84 -6.29 8.18
N GLY A 188 -14.43 -7.57 8.19
CA GLY A 188 -13.16 -8.00 7.59
C GLY A 188 -12.00 -7.32 8.31
N TRP A 189 -11.11 -6.66 7.56
CA TRP A 189 -10.04 -5.85 8.14
C TRP A 189 -10.49 -4.48 8.68
N GLY A 190 -11.73 -4.07 8.45
CA GLY A 190 -12.26 -2.75 8.81
C GLY A 190 -12.28 -1.76 7.64
N SER A 191 -12.35 -0.47 7.98
CA SER A 191 -12.41 0.61 6.99
C SER A 191 -11.04 1.24 6.75
N PRO A 192 -10.79 1.91 5.60
CA PRO A 192 -9.48 2.47 5.31
C PRO A 192 -9.15 3.67 6.21
N ASN A 193 -7.96 3.70 6.80
CA ASN A 193 -7.49 4.81 7.63
C ASN A 193 -6.75 5.87 6.81
N GLY A 194 -7.48 6.63 5.99
CA GLY A 194 -6.91 7.76 5.25
C GLY A 194 -5.89 7.34 4.18
N SER A 195 -4.79 8.07 4.01
CA SER A 195 -3.83 7.82 2.91
C SER A 195 -2.79 6.74 3.20
N THR A 196 -2.60 6.34 4.46
CA THR A 196 -1.57 5.37 4.86
C THR A 196 -1.77 4.02 4.17
N LEU A 197 -3.01 3.54 4.08
CA LEU A 197 -3.29 2.30 3.36
C LEU A 197 -3.03 2.45 1.85
N ILE A 198 -3.25 3.64 1.26
CA ILE A 198 -2.84 3.87 -0.13
C ILE A 198 -1.32 3.75 -0.26
N ASP A 199 -0.57 4.37 0.65
CA ASP A 199 0.89 4.30 0.65
C ASP A 199 1.37 2.84 0.81
N SER A 200 0.78 2.07 1.72
CA SER A 200 1.08 0.65 1.91
C SER A 200 0.77 -0.19 0.66
N LEU A 201 -0.41 -0.04 0.06
CA LEU A 201 -0.81 -0.81 -1.13
C LEU A 201 0.04 -0.46 -2.37
N THR A 202 0.43 0.80 -2.53
CA THR A 202 1.16 1.29 -3.73
C THR A 202 2.67 1.15 -3.64
N GLY A 203 3.16 0.38 -2.67
CA GLY A 203 4.59 0.11 -2.53
C GLY A 203 5.39 1.21 -1.83
N GLY A 204 4.73 2.13 -1.12
CA GLY A 204 5.33 2.84 0.01
C GLY A 204 5.64 1.90 1.19
N GLY A 205 5.11 0.67 1.17
CA GLY A 205 5.45 -0.44 2.06
C GLY A 205 6.32 -1.55 1.45
N GLY A 206 6.91 -1.35 0.26
CA GLY A 206 7.91 -2.29 -0.26
C GLY A 206 9.09 -2.46 0.71
N THR A 207 9.83 -3.58 0.63
CA THR A 207 11.07 -3.77 1.40
C THR A 207 11.90 -2.50 1.28
N ALA A 208 12.19 -1.84 2.40
CA ALA A 208 12.96 -0.61 2.40
C ALA A 208 14.18 -0.82 1.50
N ALA A 209 14.34 0.04 0.50
CA ALA A 209 15.45 -0.01 -0.44
C ALA A 209 15.80 1.38 -0.95
N PHE A 210 17.03 1.51 -1.42
CA PHE A 210 17.46 2.66 -2.19
C PHE A 210 18.32 2.18 -3.36
N ALA A 211 18.66 3.06 -4.29
CA ALA A 211 19.54 2.78 -5.41
C ALA A 211 20.44 3.99 -5.69
N LEU A 212 21.63 3.74 -6.23
CA LEU A 212 22.59 4.78 -6.58
C LEU A 212 22.85 4.85 -8.09
N SER A 213 22.95 6.06 -8.61
CA SER A 213 23.39 6.31 -9.98
C SER A 213 24.37 7.48 -10.05
N ALA A 214 25.17 7.53 -11.10
CA ALA A 214 26.10 8.63 -11.37
C ALA A 214 25.79 9.27 -12.73
N SER A 215 25.71 10.59 -12.78
CA SER A 215 25.53 11.34 -14.02
C SER A 215 26.40 12.61 -14.05
N PRO A 216 27.33 12.73 -15.02
CA PRO A 216 27.69 11.72 -16.03
C PRO A 216 28.41 10.51 -15.41
N ASN A 217 28.18 9.31 -15.97
CA ASN A 217 28.83 8.06 -15.52
C ASN A 217 30.24 7.86 -16.11
N MET A 218 30.65 8.71 -17.06
CA MET A 218 32.01 8.78 -17.60
C MET A 218 32.48 10.22 -17.68
N ILE A 219 33.65 10.51 -17.09
CA ILE A 219 34.19 11.87 -16.99
C ILE A 219 35.61 11.90 -17.55
N PRO A 220 35.91 12.73 -18.57
CA PRO A 220 37.28 12.97 -18.99
C PRO A 220 37.98 13.95 -18.05
N VAL A 221 39.26 13.72 -17.77
CA VAL A 221 40.07 14.59 -16.91
C VAL A 221 41.54 14.48 -17.28
N LYS A 222 42.25 15.61 -17.27
CA LYS A 222 43.70 15.61 -17.45
C LYS A 222 44.42 15.21 -16.17
N GLN A 223 45.61 14.64 -16.31
CA GLN A 223 46.54 14.45 -15.18
C GLN A 223 46.74 15.76 -14.41
N GLY A 224 46.66 15.70 -13.08
CA GLY A 224 46.70 16.90 -12.22
C GLY A 224 45.38 17.68 -12.11
N GLY A 225 44.35 17.30 -12.87
CA GLY A 225 43.05 17.96 -12.91
C GLY A 225 42.09 17.51 -11.80
N THR A 226 40.89 18.10 -11.83
CA THR A 226 39.75 17.74 -10.98
C THR A 226 38.54 17.45 -11.86
N ALA A 227 37.79 16.42 -11.50
CA ALA A 227 36.55 16.01 -12.18
C ALA A 227 35.39 16.00 -11.18
N THR A 228 34.17 16.26 -11.67
CA THR A 228 32.96 16.23 -10.86
C THR A 228 31.86 15.43 -11.54
N THR A 229 31.08 14.66 -10.78
CA THR A 229 29.83 14.02 -11.21
C THR A 229 28.78 14.10 -10.11
N THR A 230 27.51 13.97 -10.48
CA THR A 230 26.41 13.92 -9.52
C THR A 230 26.07 12.48 -9.21
N ILE A 231 26.08 12.13 -7.93
CA ILE A 231 25.57 10.86 -7.42
C ILE A 231 24.14 11.09 -6.97
N THR A 232 23.20 10.37 -7.56
CA THR A 232 21.78 10.43 -7.21
C THR A 232 21.42 9.18 -6.42
N SER A 233 20.78 9.39 -5.27
CA SER A 233 20.13 8.35 -4.49
C SER A 233 18.62 8.44 -4.71
N THR A 234 18.00 7.32 -5.07
CA THR A 234 16.54 7.17 -5.17
C THR A 234 16.09 6.13 -4.17
N THR A 235 14.95 6.35 -3.51
CA THR A 235 14.42 5.47 -2.47
C THR A 235 13.16 4.78 -2.96
N SER A 236 12.89 3.59 -2.44
CA SER A 236 11.68 2.81 -2.72
C SER A 236 11.22 2.08 -1.45
N GLY A 237 9.95 1.68 -1.42
CA GLY A 237 9.41 1.03 -0.22
C GLY A 237 9.35 1.97 0.98
N SER A 238 9.43 1.40 2.17
CA SER A 238 9.41 2.12 3.45
C SER A 238 10.75 2.75 3.83
N PHE A 239 11.68 2.92 2.88
CA PHE A 239 13.01 3.44 3.17
C PHE A 239 12.93 4.91 3.63
N ASN A 240 13.25 5.13 4.90
CA ASN A 240 13.31 6.46 5.52
C ASN A 240 14.55 6.58 6.40
N ALA A 241 15.71 6.65 5.77
CA ALA A 241 16.98 6.79 6.46
C ALA A 241 17.93 7.68 5.67
N ALA A 242 18.89 8.30 6.37
CA ALA A 242 19.96 9.02 5.69
C ALA A 242 20.89 8.04 4.94
N VAL A 243 21.38 8.44 3.76
CA VAL A 243 22.31 7.65 2.92
C VAL A 243 23.68 8.32 2.95
N THR A 244 24.67 7.63 3.52
CA THR A 244 26.06 8.11 3.60
C THR A 244 26.88 7.55 2.45
N LEU A 245 27.56 8.43 1.69
CA LEU A 245 28.35 8.07 0.52
C LEU A 245 29.83 7.95 0.87
N THR A 246 30.46 6.88 0.39
CA THR A 246 31.88 6.58 0.63
C THR A 246 32.56 6.08 -0.63
N SER A 247 33.89 6.18 -0.65
CA SER A 247 34.75 5.57 -1.66
C SER A 247 36.07 5.16 -1.01
N GLN A 248 36.69 4.09 -1.51
CA GLN A 248 38.00 3.64 -1.03
C GLN A 248 39.13 4.62 -1.38
N LEU A 249 38.92 5.48 -2.37
CA LEU A 249 39.91 6.46 -2.82
C LEU A 249 39.87 7.73 -1.97
N ARG A 250 40.98 8.03 -1.29
CA ARG A 250 41.14 9.26 -0.50
C ARG A 250 41.07 10.55 -1.31
N SER A 251 41.22 10.47 -2.63
CA SER A 251 41.11 11.61 -3.56
C SER A 251 39.67 11.98 -3.93
N VAL A 252 38.69 11.20 -3.46
CA VAL A 252 37.26 11.43 -3.68
C VAL A 252 36.64 12.18 -2.50
N ARG A 253 35.78 13.16 -2.79
CA ARG A 253 34.97 13.90 -1.81
C ARG A 253 33.53 13.99 -2.28
N PHE A 254 32.59 14.02 -1.34
CA PHE A 254 31.15 14.11 -1.58
C PHE A 254 30.61 15.37 -0.89
N SER A 255 29.71 16.09 -1.56
CA SER A 255 29.06 17.29 -1.02
C SER A 255 27.57 17.31 -1.40
N PRO A 256 26.64 17.04 -0.46
CA PRO A 256 26.90 16.58 0.91
C PRO A 256 27.46 15.15 0.95
N ALA A 257 28.19 14.80 2.02
CA ALA A 257 28.66 13.42 2.23
C ALA A 257 27.54 12.44 2.63
N THR A 258 26.45 12.98 3.19
CA THR A 258 25.26 12.24 3.58
C THR A 258 24.03 12.93 3.00
N ILE A 259 23.21 12.18 2.29
CA ILE A 259 21.89 12.60 1.83
C ILE A 259 20.93 12.36 3.00
N SER A 260 20.27 13.42 3.47
CA SER A 260 19.40 13.35 4.64
C SER A 260 18.17 12.47 4.39
N ALA A 261 17.56 11.96 5.46
CA ALA A 261 16.29 11.24 5.37
C ALA A 261 15.25 12.09 4.59
N PRO A 262 14.45 11.49 3.69
CA PRO A 262 14.21 10.05 3.53
C PRO A 262 15.31 9.27 2.78
N GLY A 263 16.40 9.92 2.36
CA GLY A 263 17.56 9.28 1.71
C GLY A 263 17.56 9.41 0.20
N SER A 264 16.53 10.05 -0.37
CA SER A 264 16.48 10.47 -1.76
C SER A 264 17.10 11.86 -1.93
N GLY A 265 17.85 12.05 -3.01
CA GLY A 265 18.52 13.31 -3.29
C GLY A 265 19.82 13.13 -4.05
N THR A 266 20.66 14.16 -4.03
CA THR A 266 21.89 14.20 -4.82
C THR A 266 23.10 14.62 -4.00
N SER A 267 24.28 14.15 -4.40
CA SER A 267 25.58 14.59 -3.89
C SER A 267 26.56 14.84 -5.03
N THR A 268 27.28 15.96 -4.99
CA THR A 268 28.38 16.21 -5.91
C THR A 268 29.61 15.41 -5.47
N MET A 269 30.02 14.45 -6.30
CA MET A 269 31.28 13.74 -6.15
C MET A 269 32.39 14.51 -6.87
N THR A 270 33.46 14.85 -6.15
CA THR A 270 34.67 15.51 -6.67
C THR A 270 35.85 14.55 -6.61
N ILE A 271 36.59 14.43 -7.71
CA ILE A 271 37.73 13.52 -7.88
C ILE A 271 38.96 14.33 -8.23
N LYS A 272 40.01 14.29 -7.38
CA LYS A 272 41.30 14.92 -7.67
C LYS A 272 42.26 13.90 -8.28
N VAL A 273 42.81 14.21 -9.46
CA VAL A 273 43.70 13.30 -10.20
C VAL A 273 45.15 13.73 -10.04
N GLY A 274 46.01 12.82 -9.61
CA GLY A 274 47.45 13.08 -9.50
C GLY A 274 48.11 13.20 -10.88
N ARG A 275 49.25 13.90 -10.96
CA ARG A 275 50.01 14.05 -12.20
C ARG A 275 50.60 12.73 -12.73
N ASN A 276 50.78 11.74 -11.85
CA ASN A 276 51.39 10.45 -12.18
C ASN A 276 50.35 9.33 -12.39
N VAL A 277 49.05 9.64 -12.40
CA VAL A 277 48.01 8.65 -12.64
C VAL A 277 48.08 8.21 -14.10
N PRO A 278 48.22 6.89 -14.41
CA PRO A 278 48.29 6.42 -15.78
C PRO A 278 47.09 6.88 -16.62
N THR A 279 47.34 7.24 -17.88
CA THR A 279 46.24 7.51 -18.83
C THR A 279 45.42 6.24 -19.07
N GLY A 280 44.12 6.40 -19.29
CA GLY A 280 43.20 5.29 -19.49
C GLY A 280 41.88 5.46 -18.76
N ILE A 281 41.07 4.39 -18.75
CA ILE A 281 39.80 4.36 -18.02
C ILE A 281 40.03 3.73 -16.65
N HIS A 282 39.68 4.47 -15.60
CA HIS A 282 39.69 4.02 -14.22
C HIS A 282 38.26 3.88 -13.72
N PHE A 283 37.99 2.83 -12.94
CA PHE A 283 36.67 2.58 -12.35
C PHE A 283 36.72 2.98 -10.88
N ILE A 284 35.78 3.82 -10.46
CA ILE A 284 35.65 4.27 -9.07
C ILE A 284 34.33 3.76 -8.54
N ASN A 285 34.39 2.86 -7.56
CA ASN A 285 33.22 2.40 -6.82
C ASN A 285 32.82 3.47 -5.80
N VAL A 286 31.53 3.80 -5.82
CA VAL A 286 30.86 4.63 -4.83
C VAL A 286 29.90 3.73 -4.07
N THR A 287 30.00 3.74 -2.74
CA THR A 287 29.16 2.93 -1.85
C THR A 287 28.28 3.86 -1.03
N GLY A 288 26.98 3.63 -1.07
CA GLY A 288 26.01 4.25 -0.16
C GLY A 288 25.62 3.28 0.93
N THR A 289 25.47 3.77 2.16
CA THR A 289 24.92 3.00 3.28
C THR A 289 23.83 3.79 3.99
N GLY A 290 22.71 3.16 4.28
CA GLY A 290 21.56 3.77 4.95
C GLY A 290 20.50 2.73 5.27
N GLY A 291 19.81 2.86 6.40
CA GLY A 291 18.71 1.95 6.78
C GLY A 291 19.10 0.46 6.89
N GLY A 292 20.37 0.15 7.18
CA GLY A 292 20.88 -1.24 7.21
C GLY A 292 21.22 -1.83 5.83
N LEU A 293 21.05 -1.07 4.76
CA LEU A 293 21.29 -1.49 3.38
C LEU A 293 22.56 -0.86 2.81
N THR A 294 23.11 -1.50 1.79
CA THR A 294 24.31 -1.06 1.09
C THR A 294 24.12 -1.18 -0.40
N GLU A 295 24.33 -0.08 -1.12
CA GLU A 295 24.23 -0.02 -2.58
C GLU A 295 25.50 0.54 -3.19
N THR A 296 25.75 0.19 -4.46
CA THR A 296 26.94 0.64 -5.17
C THR A 296 26.63 1.19 -6.56
N THR A 297 27.39 2.19 -6.97
CA THR A 297 27.43 2.65 -8.36
C THR A 297 28.87 2.89 -8.80
N VAL A 298 29.10 2.92 -10.12
CA VAL A 298 30.45 3.01 -10.69
C VAL A 298 30.59 4.25 -11.54
N VAL A 299 31.62 5.04 -11.25
CA VAL A 299 32.03 6.20 -12.05
C VAL A 299 33.26 5.83 -12.88
N LYS A 300 33.20 6.05 -14.19
CA LYS A 300 34.33 5.84 -15.11
C LYS A 300 35.10 7.15 -15.28
N LEU A 301 36.38 7.15 -14.95
CA LEU A 301 37.25 8.31 -15.10
C LEU A 301 38.20 8.07 -16.27
N LYS A 302 38.09 8.87 -17.34
CA LYS A 302 39.00 8.81 -18.49
C LYS A 302 40.13 9.81 -18.27
N VAL A 303 41.29 9.32 -17.86
CA VAL A 303 42.49 10.13 -17.62
C VAL A 303 43.24 10.33 -18.93
N THR A 304 43.50 11.59 -19.27
CA THR A 304 44.30 12.00 -20.44
C THR A 304 45.52 12.81 -20.00
N ASN A 305 46.47 12.98 -20.92
CA ASN A 305 47.54 13.97 -20.77
C ASN A 305 46.99 15.40 -20.90
#